data_AF-A0A699Z692-F1
#
_entry.id   AF-A0A699Z692-F1
#
_cell.length_a   1.000
_cell.length_b   1.000
_cell.length_c   1.000
_cell.angle_alpha   90.00
_cell.angle_beta   90.00
_cell.angle_gamma   90.00
#
_symmetry.space_group_name_H-M   'P 1'
#
loop_
_entity.id
_entity.type
_entity.pdbx_description
1 polymer ?
#
loop_
_entity_poly.entity_id
_entity_poly.type
_entity_poly.pdbx_seq_one_letter_code
_entity_poly.pdbx_strand_id
1 'polypeptide(L)'
;MVEVERQVMLWERKLLLEKEMREVLDPTVGQDVVGEMKKEIHRMQLRHGELMRLQEKLIADMEKALSKRDLIGLKGRATVARAKQAAPPGASAKEVSSLTRGQLDKAVQDLQRSVRDTEQELAATDARLQALEAQRSSLQAAASEADQRCSALRQQEEVVQAEIADALASKYKLMLATSRQQKAAKRYEDMASGRHRPLVDDPAALDPELSRAGQKLDGVLAFIERVRAAVPQLGGELDKVLCHVSEV
;
A
#
# COMPACT_ATOMS: atom_id res chain seq x y z
N MET A 1 -30.76 46.20 20.14
CA MET A 1 -29.85 45.84 19.01
C MET A 1 -28.51 45.36 19.54
N VAL A 2 -27.75 46.19 20.28
CA VAL A 2 -26.42 45.85 20.80
C VAL A 2 -26.36 44.57 21.66
N GLU A 3 -27.36 44.30 22.50
CA GLU A 3 -27.40 43.06 23.30
C GLU A 3 -27.64 41.78 22.49
N VAL A 4 -28.36 41.90 21.36
CA VAL A 4 -28.60 40.78 20.45
C VAL A 4 -27.30 40.45 19.70
N GLU A 5 -26.58 41.46 19.23
CA GLU A 5 -25.27 41.30 18.58
C GLU A 5 -24.24 40.68 19.55
N ARG A 6 -24.25 41.10 20.83
CA ARG A 6 -23.40 40.51 21.86
C ARG A 6 -23.73 39.04 22.11
N GLN A 7 -25.01 38.67 22.13
CA GLN A 7 -25.45 37.28 22.26
C GLN A 7 -25.00 36.43 21.06
N VAL A 8 -25.18 36.95 19.83
CA VAL A 8 -24.74 36.29 18.60
C VAL A 8 -23.23 36.02 18.62
N MET A 9 -22.40 37.02 18.93
CA MET A 9 -20.95 36.84 19.04
C MET A 9 -20.55 35.80 20.09
N LEU A 10 -21.27 35.75 21.22
CA LEU A 10 -20.98 34.80 22.30
C LEU A 10 -21.30 33.36 21.85
N TRP A 11 -22.40 33.17 21.11
CA TRP A 11 -22.75 31.88 20.52
C TRP A 11 -21.79 31.46 19.41
N GLU A 12 -21.37 32.37 18.53
CA GLU A 12 -20.36 32.12 17.52
C GLU A 12 -19.04 31.67 18.16
N ARG A 13 -18.61 32.34 19.22
CA ARG A 13 -17.38 31.98 19.93
C ARG A 13 -17.50 30.63 20.64
N LYS A 14 -18.64 30.33 21.26
CA LYS A 14 -18.90 28.99 21.84
C LYS A 14 -18.86 27.91 20.77
N LEU A 15 -19.47 28.17 19.62
CA LEU A 15 -19.54 27.21 18.52
C LEU A 15 -18.16 26.98 17.86
N LEU A 16 -17.33 28.02 17.79
CA LEU A 16 -15.93 27.91 17.39
C LEU A 16 -15.12 27.06 18.37
N LEU A 17 -15.22 27.35 19.67
CA LEU A 17 -14.53 26.58 20.71
C LEU A 17 -14.93 25.11 20.73
N GLU A 18 -16.23 24.81 20.56
CA GLU A 18 -16.72 23.44 20.44
C GLU A 18 -16.16 22.71 19.20
N LYS A 19 -16.03 23.40 18.07
CA LYS A 19 -15.42 22.84 16.86
C LYS A 19 -13.94 22.55 17.05
N GLU A 20 -13.18 23.51 17.58
CA GLU A 20 -11.76 23.35 17.88
C GLU A 20 -11.53 22.23 18.90
N MET A 21 -12.34 22.17 19.95
CA MET A 21 -12.22 21.13 20.96
C MET A 21 -12.56 19.74 20.40
N ARG A 22 -13.53 19.65 19.49
CA ARG A 22 -13.87 18.38 18.81
C ARG A 22 -12.80 17.91 17.84
N GLU A 23 -12.10 18.83 17.18
CA GLU A 23 -10.95 18.52 16.32
C GLU A 23 -9.76 18.03 17.15
N VAL A 24 -9.49 18.66 18.31
CA VAL A 24 -8.42 18.23 19.23
C VAL A 24 -8.76 16.90 19.93
N LEU A 25 -10.04 16.65 20.20
CA LEU A 25 -10.52 15.43 20.85
C LEU A 25 -10.86 14.31 19.85
N ASP A 26 -10.48 14.45 18.58
CA ASP A 26 -10.74 13.42 17.57
C ASP A 26 -9.89 12.16 17.85
N PRO A 27 -10.52 11.03 18.23
CA PRO A 27 -9.81 9.80 18.53
C PRO A 27 -9.25 9.10 17.28
N THR A 28 -9.52 9.61 16.08
CA THR A 28 -8.96 9.10 14.82
C THR A 28 -7.59 9.70 14.51
N VAL A 29 -7.30 10.91 15.01
CA VAL A 29 -5.98 11.54 14.85
C VAL A 29 -4.95 10.74 15.66
N GLY A 30 -4.01 10.10 14.95
CA GLY A 30 -2.98 9.26 15.57
C GLY A 30 -3.37 7.79 15.75
N GLN A 31 -4.55 7.34 15.28
CA GLN A 31 -4.87 5.90 15.23
C GLN A 31 -3.87 5.11 14.39
N ASP A 32 -3.34 5.70 13.33
CA ASP A 32 -2.32 5.08 12.49
C ASP A 32 -1.04 4.82 13.29
N VAL A 33 -0.58 5.81 14.05
CA VAL A 33 0.60 5.69 14.94
C VAL A 33 0.37 4.65 16.02
N VAL A 34 -0.81 4.64 16.65
CA VAL A 34 -1.17 3.61 17.64
C VAL A 34 -1.22 2.22 17.01
N GLY A 35 -1.71 2.11 15.76
CA GLY A 35 -1.71 0.88 14.98
C GLY A 35 -0.30 0.37 14.67
N GLU A 36 0.60 1.26 14.26
CA GLU A 36 2.02 0.95 14.03
C GLU A 36 2.73 0.53 15.32
N MET A 37 2.52 1.24 16.42
CA MET A 37 3.07 0.88 17.74
C MET A 37 2.56 -0.50 18.20
N LYS A 38 1.29 -0.83 17.98
CA LYS A 38 0.75 -2.17 18.29
C LYS A 38 1.43 -3.27 17.47
N LYS A 39 1.65 -3.03 16.17
CA LYS A 39 2.40 -3.98 15.31
C LYS A 39 3.84 -4.13 15.79
N GLU A 40 4.47 -3.05 16.21
CA GLU A 40 5.83 -3.08 16.75
C GLU A 40 5.91 -3.85 18.08
N ILE A 41 4.99 -3.62 19.00
CA ILE A 41 4.88 -4.40 20.25
C ILE A 41 4.73 -5.88 19.93
N HIS A 42 3.93 -6.24 18.94
CA HIS A 42 3.78 -7.64 18.52
C HIS A 42 5.08 -8.21 17.93
N ARG A 43 5.81 -7.44 17.11
CA ARG A 43 7.14 -7.84 16.62
C ARG A 43 8.13 -8.04 17.77
N MET A 44 8.13 -7.15 18.76
CA MET A 44 8.98 -7.29 19.94
C MET A 44 8.61 -8.54 20.76
N GLN A 45 7.33 -8.86 20.91
CA GLN A 45 6.88 -10.08 21.58
C GLN A 45 7.33 -11.35 20.86
N LEU A 46 7.23 -11.38 19.52
CA LEU A 46 7.73 -12.51 18.72
C LEU A 46 9.25 -12.68 18.87
N ARG A 47 9.99 -11.57 18.76
CA ARG A 47 11.45 -11.56 18.94
C ARG A 47 11.87 -12.01 20.34
N HIS A 48 11.09 -11.65 21.36
CA HIS A 48 11.30 -12.17 22.71
C HIS A 48 11.10 -13.69 22.79
N GLY A 49 10.05 -14.23 22.16
CA GLY A 49 9.84 -15.67 22.06
C GLY A 49 10.98 -16.41 21.35
N GLU A 50 11.52 -15.83 20.28
CA GLU A 50 12.70 -16.36 19.59
C GLU A 50 13.94 -16.35 20.48
N LEU A 51 14.18 -15.26 21.22
CA LEU A 51 15.28 -15.15 22.18
C LEU A 51 15.17 -16.20 23.29
N MET A 52 13.97 -16.46 23.80
CA MET A 52 13.75 -17.52 24.79
C MET A 52 14.10 -18.91 24.24
N ARG A 53 13.70 -19.23 23.00
CA ARG A 53 14.09 -20.51 22.36
C ARG A 53 15.61 -20.60 22.15
N LEU A 54 16.27 -19.51 21.80
CA LEU A 54 17.73 -19.46 21.67
C LEU A 54 18.41 -19.67 23.03
N GLN A 55 17.86 -19.09 24.10
CA GLN A 55 18.34 -19.30 25.46
C GLN A 55 18.19 -20.76 25.91
N GLU A 56 17.03 -21.39 25.66
CA GLU A 56 16.81 -22.82 25.92
C GLU A 56 17.82 -23.70 25.17
N LYS A 57 18.05 -23.40 23.89
CA LYS A 57 19.06 -24.10 23.08
C LYS A 57 20.46 -23.95 23.64
N LEU A 58 20.85 -22.74 24.06
CA LEU A 58 22.14 -22.47 24.68
C LEU A 58 22.33 -23.27 25.98
N ILE A 59 21.29 -23.35 26.81
CA ILE A 59 21.32 -24.15 28.05
C ILE A 59 21.49 -25.64 27.72
N ALA A 60 20.75 -26.17 26.75
CA ALA A 60 20.87 -27.56 26.33
C ALA A 60 22.28 -27.88 25.78
N ASP A 61 22.85 -26.97 24.98
CA ASP A 61 24.20 -27.11 24.46
C ASP A 61 25.26 -27.07 25.58
N MET A 62 25.06 -26.21 26.58
CA MET A 62 25.91 -26.13 27.78
C MET A 62 25.84 -27.43 28.60
N GLU A 63 24.65 -27.97 28.86
CA GLU A 63 24.47 -29.26 29.54
C GLU A 63 25.16 -30.41 28.80
N LYS A 64 25.05 -30.43 27.47
CA LYS A 64 25.73 -31.41 26.62
C LYS A 64 27.24 -31.27 26.69
N ALA A 65 27.76 -30.04 26.72
CA ALA A 65 29.18 -29.77 26.85
C ALA A 65 29.74 -30.20 28.22
N LEU A 66 29.02 -29.90 29.31
CA LEU A 66 29.35 -30.37 30.66
C LEU A 66 29.34 -31.90 30.73
N SER A 67 28.30 -32.55 30.20
CA SER A 67 28.20 -34.01 30.13
C SER A 67 29.38 -34.63 29.38
N LYS A 68 29.79 -34.05 28.24
CA LYS A 68 30.99 -34.48 27.50
C LYS A 68 32.26 -34.31 28.32
N ARG A 69 32.45 -33.16 28.96
CA ARG A 69 33.62 -32.88 29.81
C ARG A 69 33.73 -33.89 30.95
N ASP A 70 32.61 -34.18 31.62
CA ASP A 70 32.58 -35.10 32.74
C ASP A 70 32.87 -36.55 32.28
N LEU A 71 32.34 -36.95 31.12
CA LEU A 71 32.65 -38.24 30.50
C LEU A 71 34.12 -38.38 30.10
N ILE A 72 34.74 -37.31 29.56
CA ILE A 72 36.18 -37.25 29.28
C ILE A 72 36.98 -37.34 30.58
N GLY A 73 36.59 -36.59 31.61
CA GLY A 73 37.22 -36.63 32.93
C GLY A 73 37.15 -38.01 33.58
N LEU A 74 35.99 -38.68 33.48
CA LEU A 74 35.80 -40.03 34.02
C LEU A 74 36.65 -41.06 33.26
N LYS A 75 36.66 -40.99 31.92
CA LYS A 75 37.52 -41.83 31.08
C LYS A 75 39.00 -41.59 31.37
N GLY A 76 39.43 -40.33 31.49
CA GLY A 76 40.80 -39.95 31.83
C GLY A 76 41.25 -40.50 33.20
N ARG A 77 40.38 -40.41 34.22
CA ARG A 77 40.65 -41.02 35.53
C ARG A 77 40.71 -42.54 35.46
N ALA A 78 39.81 -43.18 34.72
CA ALA A 78 39.81 -44.63 34.53
C ALA A 78 41.06 -45.13 33.78
N THR A 79 41.54 -44.39 32.77
CA THR A 79 42.78 -44.71 32.06
C THR A 79 44.00 -44.55 32.96
N VAL A 80 44.07 -43.49 33.78
CA VAL A 80 45.16 -43.28 34.74
C VAL A 80 45.14 -44.36 35.84
N ALA A 81 43.96 -44.75 36.33
CA ALA A 81 43.82 -45.82 37.32
C ALA A 81 44.26 -47.18 36.76
N ARG A 82 43.86 -47.54 35.54
CA ARG A 82 44.33 -48.75 34.85
C ARG A 82 45.83 -48.71 34.58
N ALA A 83 46.37 -47.57 34.16
CA ALA A 83 47.80 -47.41 33.94
C ALA A 83 48.60 -47.55 35.25
N LYS A 84 48.09 -47.04 36.38
CA LYS A 84 48.70 -47.24 37.71
C LYS A 84 48.66 -48.69 38.18
N GLN A 85 47.64 -49.47 37.80
CA GLN A 85 47.54 -50.90 38.13
C GLN A 85 48.43 -51.79 37.24
N ALA A 86 48.80 -51.32 36.05
CA ALA A 86 49.62 -52.06 35.08
C ALA A 86 51.12 -51.67 35.10
N ALA A 87 51.52 -50.66 35.87
CA ALA A 87 52.91 -50.18 35.92
C ALA A 87 53.71 -50.82 37.08
N PRO A 88 54.98 -51.22 36.86
CA PRO A 88 55.89 -51.63 37.93
C PRO A 88 56.22 -50.45 38.86
N PRO A 89 56.57 -50.70 40.14
CA PRO A 89 56.80 -49.63 41.12
C PRO A 89 57.98 -48.74 40.71
N GLY A 90 57.70 -47.51 40.29
CA GLY A 90 58.71 -46.49 39.96
C GLY A 90 58.48 -45.65 38.69
N ALA A 91 57.51 -45.99 37.82
CA ALA A 91 57.30 -45.26 36.56
C ALA A 91 56.53 -43.93 36.75
N SER A 92 57.04 -42.84 36.15
CA SER A 92 56.45 -41.50 36.24
C SER A 92 55.20 -41.34 35.36
N ALA A 93 54.20 -40.61 35.84
CA ALA A 93 52.91 -40.40 35.16
C ALA A 93 52.98 -39.68 33.79
N LYS A 94 54.18 -39.22 33.39
CA LYS A 94 54.41 -38.39 32.20
C LYS A 94 54.54 -39.19 30.90
N GLU A 95 54.75 -40.51 30.98
CA GLU A 95 54.88 -41.41 29.81
C GLU A 95 53.55 -42.02 29.34
N VAL A 96 52.46 -41.86 30.10
CA VAL A 96 51.17 -42.51 29.83
C VAL A 96 50.25 -41.67 28.92
N SER A 97 50.63 -40.42 28.61
CA SER A 97 49.76 -39.45 27.90
C SER A 97 49.90 -39.42 26.37
N SER A 98 50.78 -40.23 25.77
CA SER A 98 50.76 -40.38 24.31
C SER A 98 49.49 -41.14 23.91
N LEU A 99 48.62 -40.53 23.10
CA LEU A 99 47.46 -41.24 22.54
C LEU A 99 47.95 -42.58 21.99
N THR A 100 47.42 -43.67 22.53
CA THR A 100 47.78 -45.01 22.07
C THR A 100 47.40 -45.11 20.60
N ARG A 101 48.19 -45.81 19.78
CA ARG A 101 47.95 -45.93 18.32
C ARG A 101 46.49 -46.24 17.95
N GLY A 102 45.82 -47.08 18.74
CA GLY A 102 44.39 -47.36 18.55
C GLY A 102 43.42 -46.20 18.83
N GLN A 103 43.78 -45.22 19.66
CA GLN A 103 43.01 -43.98 19.85
C GLN A 103 43.17 -43.03 18.65
N LEU A 104 44.37 -42.97 18.06
CA LEU A 104 44.63 -42.25 16.81
C LEU A 104 43.85 -42.88 15.65
N ASP A 105 43.89 -44.22 15.50
CA ASP A 105 43.14 -44.92 14.46
C ASP A 105 41.62 -44.71 14.59
N LYS A 106 41.10 -44.67 15.82
CA LYS A 106 39.69 -44.35 16.08
C LYS A 106 39.34 -42.91 15.71
N ALA A 107 40.18 -41.95 16.09
CA ALA A 107 39.98 -40.55 15.72
C ALA A 107 40.01 -40.34 14.20
N VAL A 108 40.89 -41.04 13.49
CA VAL A 108 40.94 -41.03 12.02
C VAL A 108 39.65 -41.61 11.43
N GLN A 109 39.14 -42.74 11.94
CA GLN A 109 37.88 -43.31 11.48
C GLN A 109 36.67 -42.40 11.77
N ASP A 110 36.63 -41.78 12.94
CA ASP A 110 35.55 -40.85 13.32
C ASP A 110 35.58 -39.60 12.42
N LEU A 111 36.77 -39.06 12.12
CA LEU A 111 36.94 -37.97 11.15
C LEU A 111 36.51 -38.38 9.74
N GLN A 112 36.89 -39.59 9.29
CA GLN A 112 36.46 -40.10 7.98
C GLN A 112 34.93 -40.26 7.87
N ARG A 113 34.28 -40.70 8.95
CA ARG A 113 32.81 -40.76 9.00
C ARG A 113 32.22 -39.36 8.98
N SER A 114 32.74 -38.45 9.80
CA SER A 114 32.29 -37.05 9.84
C SER A 114 32.41 -36.38 8.47
N VAL A 115 33.50 -36.62 7.73
CA VAL A 115 33.68 -36.08 6.37
C VAL A 115 32.58 -36.60 5.44
N ARG A 116 32.33 -37.92 5.44
CA ARG A 116 31.29 -38.51 4.60
C ARG A 116 29.89 -37.99 4.94
N ASP A 117 29.59 -37.87 6.23
CA ASP A 117 28.30 -37.35 6.70
C ASP A 117 28.13 -35.88 6.23
N THR A 118 29.18 -35.06 6.37
CA THR A 118 29.14 -33.66 5.88
C THR A 118 29.03 -33.56 4.36
N GLU A 119 29.66 -34.47 3.60
CA GLU A 119 29.53 -34.52 2.14
C GLU A 119 28.10 -34.89 1.71
N GLN A 120 27.45 -35.81 2.42
CA GLN A 120 26.05 -36.16 2.17
C GLN A 120 25.10 -35.02 2.51
N GLU A 121 25.32 -34.34 3.65
CA GLU A 121 24.56 -33.15 4.01
C GLU A 121 24.73 -32.04 2.98
N LEU A 122 25.95 -31.80 2.50
CA LEU A 122 26.25 -30.81 1.46
C LEU A 122 25.48 -31.12 0.17
N ALA A 123 25.53 -32.37 -0.30
CA ALA A 123 24.80 -32.79 -1.50
C ALA A 123 23.27 -32.63 -1.36
N ALA A 124 22.72 -32.93 -0.18
CA ALA A 124 21.31 -32.73 0.11
C ALA A 124 20.93 -31.24 0.14
N THR A 125 21.79 -30.40 0.71
CA THR A 125 21.58 -28.94 0.71
C THR A 125 21.65 -28.35 -0.69
N ASP A 126 22.60 -28.79 -1.53
CA ASP A 126 22.73 -28.33 -2.91
C ASP A 126 21.52 -28.69 -3.76
N ALA A 127 21.02 -29.92 -3.62
CA ALA A 127 19.79 -30.35 -4.29
C ALA A 127 18.57 -29.50 -3.87
N ARG A 128 18.47 -29.16 -2.58
CA ARG A 128 17.41 -28.29 -2.07
C ARG A 128 17.56 -26.85 -2.60
N LEU A 129 18.79 -26.35 -2.71
CA LEU A 129 19.09 -25.02 -3.22
C LEU A 129 18.67 -24.91 -4.69
N GLN A 130 19.03 -25.89 -5.52
CA GLN A 130 18.61 -25.96 -6.93
C GLN A 130 17.08 -26.02 -7.09
N ALA A 131 16.39 -26.80 -6.24
CA ALA A 131 14.92 -26.86 -6.28
C ALA A 131 14.28 -25.51 -5.92
N LEU A 132 14.81 -24.81 -4.91
CA LEU A 132 14.33 -23.49 -4.52
C LEU A 132 14.63 -22.44 -5.59
N GLU A 133 15.76 -22.52 -6.28
CA GLU A 133 16.09 -21.64 -7.39
C GLU A 133 15.14 -21.82 -8.57
N ALA A 134 14.82 -23.06 -8.94
CA ALA A 134 13.84 -23.37 -9.98
C ALA A 134 12.43 -22.89 -9.60
N GLN A 135 12.06 -23.03 -8.32
CA GLN A 135 10.78 -22.50 -7.83
C GLN A 135 10.77 -20.97 -7.88
N ARG A 136 11.87 -20.31 -7.48
CA ARG A 136 12.02 -18.85 -7.53
C ARG A 136 11.90 -18.34 -8.96
N SER A 137 12.56 -18.97 -9.92
CA SER A 137 12.49 -18.56 -11.33
C SER A 137 11.07 -18.70 -11.89
N SER A 138 10.37 -19.78 -11.56
CA SER A 138 8.98 -19.99 -11.96
C SER A 138 8.04 -18.93 -11.37
N LEU A 139 8.16 -18.66 -10.06
CA LEU A 139 7.37 -17.62 -9.40
C LEU A 139 7.68 -16.22 -9.93
N GLN A 140 8.94 -15.93 -10.25
CA GLN A 140 9.35 -14.66 -10.85
C GLN A 140 8.75 -14.48 -12.25
N ALA A 141 8.71 -15.53 -13.07
CA ALA A 141 8.05 -15.50 -14.37
C ALA A 141 6.54 -15.25 -14.21
N ALA A 142 5.87 -15.97 -13.31
CA ALA A 142 4.45 -15.79 -13.03
C ALA A 142 4.12 -14.38 -12.50
N ALA A 143 4.97 -13.82 -11.64
CA ALA A 143 4.83 -12.46 -11.15
C ALA A 143 4.96 -11.43 -12.29
N SER A 144 5.97 -11.59 -13.16
CA SER A 144 6.16 -10.70 -14.30
C SER A 144 4.99 -10.76 -15.30
N GLU A 145 4.40 -11.94 -15.50
CA GLU A 145 3.21 -12.10 -16.34
C GLU A 145 1.98 -11.43 -15.70
N ALA A 146 1.80 -11.60 -14.39
CA ALA A 146 0.73 -10.93 -13.65
C ALA A 146 0.85 -9.41 -13.72
N ASP A 147 2.06 -8.87 -13.58
CA ASP A 147 2.32 -7.43 -13.70
C ASP A 147 1.99 -6.90 -15.11
N GLN A 148 2.36 -7.63 -16.16
CA GLN A 148 2.01 -7.27 -17.53
C GLN A 148 0.50 -7.27 -17.76
N ARG A 149 -0.21 -8.29 -17.25
CA ARG A 149 -1.68 -8.36 -17.32
C ARG A 149 -2.34 -7.19 -16.56
N CYS A 150 -1.85 -6.87 -15.37
CA CYS A 150 -2.32 -5.72 -14.59
C CYS A 150 -2.11 -4.40 -15.35
N SER A 151 -0.95 -4.21 -15.98
CA SER A 151 -0.68 -3.03 -16.80
C SER A 151 -1.62 -2.94 -18.01
N ALA A 152 -1.86 -4.05 -18.69
CA ALA A 152 -2.77 -4.09 -19.84
C ALA A 152 -4.22 -3.76 -19.43
N LEU A 153 -4.68 -4.32 -18.31
CA LEU A 153 -6.02 -4.02 -17.76
C LEU A 153 -6.16 -2.55 -17.37
N ARG A 154 -5.13 -1.94 -16.77
CA ARG A 154 -5.14 -0.50 -16.45
C ARG A 154 -5.24 0.37 -17.71
N GLN A 155 -4.50 0.02 -18.77
CA GLN A 155 -4.61 0.74 -20.05
C GLN A 155 -6.01 0.61 -20.66
N GLN A 156 -6.61 -0.58 -20.59
CA GLN A 156 -7.99 -0.78 -21.04
C GLN A 156 -8.99 0.01 -20.20
N GLU A 157 -8.80 0.06 -18.89
CA GLU A 157 -9.61 0.88 -17.99
C GLU A 157 -9.54 2.35 -18.36
N GLU A 158 -8.35 2.90 -18.60
CA GLU A 158 -8.17 4.30 -19.02
C GLU A 158 -8.90 4.60 -20.34
N VAL A 159 -8.81 3.70 -21.33
CA VAL A 159 -9.53 3.84 -22.60
C VAL A 159 -11.04 3.86 -22.37
N VAL A 160 -11.58 2.91 -21.62
CA VAL A 160 -13.02 2.83 -21.34
C VAL A 160 -13.49 4.05 -20.55
N GLN A 161 -12.70 4.56 -19.60
CA GLN A 161 -13.03 5.79 -18.87
C GLN A 161 -13.10 7.00 -19.81
N ALA A 162 -12.18 7.13 -20.77
CA ALA A 162 -12.23 8.18 -21.78
C ALA A 162 -13.46 8.06 -22.68
N GLU A 163 -13.78 6.84 -23.16
CA GLU A 163 -14.98 6.58 -23.97
C GLU A 163 -16.27 6.93 -23.22
N ILE A 164 -16.35 6.61 -21.91
CA ILE A 164 -17.49 7.00 -21.06
C ILE A 164 -17.60 8.52 -20.97
N ALA A 165 -16.50 9.23 -20.76
CA ALA A 165 -16.50 10.69 -20.68
C ALA A 165 -17.00 11.33 -21.98
N ASP A 166 -16.52 10.85 -23.13
CA ASP A 166 -16.93 11.32 -24.46
C ASP A 166 -18.40 11.00 -24.76
N ALA A 167 -18.86 9.80 -24.40
CA ALA A 167 -20.25 9.38 -24.55
C ALA A 167 -21.19 10.24 -23.69
N LEU A 168 -20.79 10.53 -22.44
CA LEU A 168 -21.56 11.42 -21.57
C LEU A 168 -21.61 12.84 -22.14
N ALA A 169 -20.49 13.40 -22.58
CA ALA A 169 -20.45 14.72 -23.20
C ALA A 169 -21.37 14.80 -24.44
N SER A 170 -21.32 13.77 -25.30
CA SER A 170 -22.17 13.67 -26.48
C SER A 170 -23.66 13.55 -26.13
N LYS A 171 -24.00 12.72 -25.14
CA LYS A 171 -25.36 12.59 -24.60
C LYS A 171 -25.90 13.93 -24.11
N TYR A 172 -25.10 14.69 -23.35
CA TYR A 172 -25.50 16.01 -22.86
C TYR A 172 -25.74 16.98 -24.02
N LYS A 173 -24.83 17.06 -24.99
CA LYS A 173 -25.00 17.91 -26.20
C LYS A 173 -26.30 17.60 -26.94
N LEU A 174 -26.57 16.31 -27.21
CA LEU A 174 -27.79 15.87 -27.91
C LEU A 174 -29.06 16.16 -27.11
N MET A 175 -29.03 15.98 -25.78
CA MET A 175 -30.15 16.30 -24.92
C MET A 175 -30.52 17.79 -25.00
N LEU A 176 -29.50 18.66 -24.97
CA LEU A 176 -29.69 20.10 -25.08
C LEU A 176 -30.21 20.51 -26.46
N ALA A 177 -29.63 19.97 -27.54
CA ALA A 177 -30.09 20.20 -28.91
C ALA A 177 -31.56 19.77 -29.08
N THR A 178 -31.93 18.60 -28.57
CA THR A 178 -33.30 18.10 -28.61
C THR A 178 -34.26 19.02 -27.85
N SER A 179 -33.89 19.48 -26.65
CA SER A 179 -34.71 20.42 -25.87
C SER A 179 -34.94 21.75 -26.61
N ARG A 180 -33.91 22.24 -27.32
CA ARG A 180 -34.03 23.45 -28.16
C ARG A 180 -34.99 23.25 -29.31
N GLN A 181 -34.85 22.13 -30.03
CA GLN A 181 -35.73 21.80 -31.15
C GLN A 181 -37.18 21.63 -30.69
N GLN A 182 -37.42 21.00 -29.54
CA GLN A 182 -38.76 20.90 -28.95
C GLN A 182 -39.35 22.28 -28.62
N LYS A 183 -38.57 23.19 -28.05
CA LYS A 183 -39.02 24.57 -27.79
C LYS A 183 -39.28 25.33 -29.09
N ALA A 184 -38.45 25.14 -30.11
CA ALA A 184 -38.65 25.76 -31.42
C ALA A 184 -39.92 25.25 -32.10
N ALA A 185 -40.13 23.92 -32.13
CA ALA A 185 -41.32 23.29 -32.66
C ALA A 185 -42.59 23.83 -31.98
N LYS A 186 -42.60 23.89 -30.64
CA LYS A 186 -43.73 24.46 -29.89
C LYS A 186 -44.01 25.91 -30.25
N ARG A 187 -42.96 26.74 -30.46
CA ARG A 187 -43.15 28.12 -30.92
C ARG A 187 -43.79 28.17 -32.30
N TYR A 188 -43.38 27.31 -33.24
CA TYR A 188 -44.00 27.23 -34.57
C TYR A 188 -45.45 26.74 -34.51
N GLU A 189 -45.77 25.78 -33.64
CA GLU A 189 -47.14 25.33 -33.39
C GLU A 189 -48.02 26.45 -32.80
N ASP A 190 -47.48 27.24 -31.86
CA ASP A 190 -48.18 28.39 -31.30
C ASP A 190 -48.37 29.50 -32.34
N MET A 191 -47.44 29.69 -33.28
CA MET A 191 -47.59 30.62 -34.40
C MET A 191 -48.67 30.14 -35.38
N ALA A 192 -48.66 28.85 -35.75
CA ALA A 192 -49.66 28.26 -36.63
C ALA A 192 -51.07 28.29 -36.04
N SER A 193 -51.20 28.18 -34.71
CA SER A 193 -52.47 28.24 -33.98
C SER A 193 -52.88 29.65 -33.54
N GLY A 194 -52.10 30.68 -33.89
CA GLY A 194 -52.39 32.09 -33.55
C GLY A 194 -52.22 32.46 -32.06
N ARG A 195 -51.65 31.56 -31.24
CA ARG A 195 -51.38 31.80 -29.81
C ARG A 195 -50.07 32.54 -29.56
N HIS A 196 -49.21 32.64 -30.56
CA HIS A 196 -47.91 33.29 -30.42
C HIS A 196 -48.03 34.82 -30.38
N ARG A 197 -47.40 35.43 -29.38
CA ARG A 197 -47.30 36.89 -29.25
C ARG A 197 -45.84 37.32 -29.46
N PRO A 198 -45.53 38.17 -30.46
CA PRO A 198 -44.17 38.66 -30.66
C PRO A 198 -43.74 39.53 -29.46
N LEU A 199 -42.44 39.49 -29.16
CA LEU A 199 -41.86 40.27 -28.07
C LEU A 199 -41.73 41.75 -28.43
N VAL A 200 -41.58 42.05 -29.72
CA VAL A 200 -41.48 43.39 -30.28
C VAL A 200 -42.50 43.48 -31.41
N ASP A 201 -43.48 44.37 -31.27
CA ASP A 201 -44.51 44.61 -32.27
C ASP A 201 -44.04 45.60 -33.36
N ASP A 202 -43.08 46.48 -33.04
CA ASP A 202 -42.53 47.50 -33.95
C ASP A 202 -41.23 47.02 -34.61
N PRO A 203 -41.17 46.87 -35.95
CA PRO A 203 -39.95 46.43 -36.65
C PRO A 203 -38.74 47.36 -36.42
N ALA A 204 -38.94 48.66 -36.15
CA ALA A 204 -37.84 49.59 -35.89
C ALA A 204 -37.15 49.33 -34.53
N ALA A 205 -37.84 48.67 -33.58
CA ALA A 205 -37.32 48.35 -32.26
C ALA A 205 -36.66 46.95 -32.18
N LEU A 206 -36.64 46.19 -33.28
CA LEU A 206 -36.08 44.84 -33.31
C LEU A 206 -34.55 44.81 -33.19
N ASP A 207 -33.87 45.58 -34.04
CA ASP A 207 -32.39 45.69 -34.06
C ASP A 207 -31.79 46.16 -32.72
N PRO A 208 -32.31 47.20 -32.04
CA PRO A 208 -31.76 47.61 -30.76
C PRO A 208 -31.97 46.55 -29.66
N GLU A 209 -33.09 45.84 -29.66
CA GLU A 209 -33.32 44.74 -28.70
C GLU A 209 -32.45 43.51 -29.01
N LEU A 210 -32.20 43.18 -30.28
CA LEU A 210 -31.22 42.17 -30.67
C LEU A 210 -29.80 42.54 -30.24
N SER A 211 -29.38 43.78 -30.46
CA SER A 211 -28.07 44.27 -29.99
C SER A 211 -27.96 44.21 -28.48
N ARG A 212 -29.03 44.56 -27.74
CA ARG A 212 -29.06 44.48 -26.28
C ARG A 212 -28.99 43.04 -25.78
N ALA A 213 -29.66 42.10 -26.46
CA ALA A 213 -29.57 40.68 -26.14
C ALA A 213 -28.16 40.12 -26.42
N GLY A 214 -27.53 40.52 -27.53
CA GLY A 214 -26.14 40.18 -27.86
C GLY A 214 -25.16 40.65 -26.80
N GLN A 215 -25.23 41.93 -26.39
CA GLN A 215 -24.37 42.46 -25.33
C GLN A 215 -24.53 41.73 -23.99
N LYS A 216 -25.76 41.31 -23.64
CA LYS A 216 -25.99 40.49 -22.45
C LYS A 216 -25.35 39.11 -22.59
N LEU A 217 -25.45 38.48 -23.76
CA LEU A 217 -24.82 37.20 -24.05
C LEU A 217 -23.29 37.30 -23.94
N ASP A 218 -22.69 38.32 -24.54
CA ASP A 218 -21.25 38.59 -24.45
C ASP A 218 -20.79 38.80 -23.01
N GLY A 219 -21.59 39.52 -22.22
CA GLY A 219 -21.33 39.70 -20.79
C GLY A 219 -21.35 38.38 -20.00
N VAL A 220 -22.27 37.47 -20.33
CA VAL A 220 -22.35 36.13 -19.72
C VAL A 220 -21.17 35.27 -20.15
N LEU A 221 -20.79 35.28 -21.43
CA LEU A 221 -19.60 34.57 -21.93
C LEU A 221 -18.33 35.05 -21.23
N ALA A 222 -18.13 36.38 -21.15
CA ALA A 222 -16.98 36.97 -20.47
C ALA A 222 -16.97 36.65 -18.96
N PHE A 223 -18.13 36.45 -18.33
CA PHE A 223 -18.20 35.96 -16.95
C PHE A 223 -17.79 34.49 -16.85
N ILE A 224 -18.30 33.63 -17.74
CA ILE A 224 -17.96 32.20 -17.77
C ILE A 224 -16.45 32.00 -17.98
N GLU A 225 -15.83 32.74 -18.92
CA GLU A 225 -14.38 32.66 -19.14
C GLU A 225 -13.57 33.13 -17.92
N ARG A 226 -14.03 34.18 -17.22
CA ARG A 226 -13.41 34.60 -15.95
C ARG A 226 -13.53 33.54 -14.87
N VAL A 227 -14.67 32.87 -14.76
CA VAL A 227 -14.88 31.77 -13.80
C VAL A 227 -14.02 30.56 -14.17
N ARG A 228 -13.88 30.24 -15.46
CA ARG A 228 -12.99 29.18 -15.95
C ARG A 228 -11.53 29.46 -15.56
N ALA A 229 -11.08 30.71 -15.71
CA ALA A 229 -9.73 31.11 -15.31
C ALA A 229 -9.52 31.08 -13.79
N ALA A 230 -10.53 31.49 -13.01
CA ALA A 230 -10.45 31.52 -11.54
C ALA A 230 -10.59 30.13 -10.90
N VAL A 231 -11.36 29.22 -11.52
CA VAL A 231 -11.65 27.88 -11.00
C VAL A 231 -11.57 26.84 -12.14
N PRO A 232 -10.35 26.40 -12.51
CA PRO A 232 -10.14 25.43 -13.58
C PRO A 232 -10.86 24.09 -13.36
N GLN A 233 -11.09 23.75 -12.10
CA GLN A 233 -11.77 22.52 -11.64
C GLN A 233 -13.20 22.40 -12.18
N LEU A 234 -13.86 23.53 -12.46
CA LEU A 234 -15.21 23.60 -12.99
C LEU A 234 -15.26 23.57 -14.52
N GLY A 235 -14.11 23.47 -15.21
CA GLY A 235 -14.03 23.56 -16.67
C GLY A 235 -15.02 22.65 -17.40
N GLY A 236 -15.10 21.38 -17.01
CA GLY A 236 -16.03 20.42 -17.62
C GLY A 236 -17.51 20.72 -17.38
N GLU A 237 -17.88 21.37 -16.28
CA GLU A 237 -19.26 21.82 -16.03
C GLU A 237 -19.58 23.11 -16.81
N LEU A 238 -18.60 24.01 -16.92
CA LEU A 238 -18.72 25.24 -17.73
C LEU A 238 -18.84 24.92 -19.22
N ASP A 239 -18.14 23.89 -19.71
CA ASP A 239 -18.24 23.41 -21.09
C ASP A 239 -19.67 22.96 -21.42
N LYS A 240 -20.35 22.28 -20.49
CA LYS A 240 -21.75 21.89 -20.66
C LYS A 240 -22.68 23.09 -20.81
N VAL A 241 -22.40 24.19 -20.10
CA VAL A 241 -23.16 25.44 -20.20
C VAL A 241 -22.85 26.16 -21.52
N LEU A 242 -21.60 26.15 -21.96
CA LEU A 242 -21.15 26.78 -23.21
C LEU A 242 -21.62 26.04 -24.47
N CYS A 243 -21.95 24.75 -24.38
CA CYS A 243 -22.68 24.03 -25.44
C CYS A 243 -23.98 24.74 -25.88
N HIS A 244 -24.49 25.68 -25.07
CA HIS A 244 -25.62 26.51 -25.47
C HIS A 244 -25.25 27.61 -26.47
N VAL A 245 -24.03 28.09 -26.50
CA VAL A 245 -23.67 29.27 -27.29
C VAL A 245 -23.01 28.89 -28.62
N SER A 246 -22.38 27.72 -28.69
CA SER A 246 -21.60 27.25 -29.86
C SER A 246 -22.40 26.78 -31.08
N GLU A 247 -23.71 27.03 -31.15
CA GLU A 247 -24.54 26.80 -32.34
C GLU A 247 -25.33 28.06 -32.77
N VAL A 248 -24.75 29.23 -32.48
CA VAL A 248 -25.04 30.49 -33.19
C VAL A 248 -23.76 30.89 -33.90
#